data_AF-A0A2M7THY2-F1
#
_entry.id   AF-A0A2M7THY2-F1
#
_cell.length_a   1.000
_cell.length_b   1.000
_cell.length_c   1.000
_cell.angle_alpha   90.00
_cell.angle_beta   90.00
_cell.angle_gamma   90.00
#
_symmetry.space_group_name_H-M   'P 1'
#
loop_
_entity.id
_entity.type
_entity.pdbx_description
1 polymer ?
#
loop_
_entity_poly.entity_id
_entity_poly.type
_entity_poly.pdbx_seq_one_letter_code
_entity_poly.pdbx_strand_id
1 'polypeptide(L)'
;MILKHILKDRYLRIAAAISIFILFLTALIFSFAGPFNKRLILHFDSYNGIDLLGGEWQVFGVLFAALAILAINFYLSDFLYPRDRFLSYLFVFSGLLLSVLILTAVSVIIYVN
;
A
#
# COMPACT_ATOMS: atom_id res chain seq x y z
N MET A 1 -1.11 -25.43 0.76
CA MET A 1 -1.14 -24.49 1.90
C MET A 1 -0.74 -23.14 1.34
N ILE A 2 -1.66 -22.18 1.36
CA ILE A 2 -1.47 -20.83 0.81
C ILE A 2 -0.26 -20.19 1.52
N LEU A 3 0.60 -19.46 0.78
CA LEU A 3 1.80 -18.76 1.25
C LEU A 3 3.00 -19.65 1.66
N LYS A 4 2.96 -20.96 1.40
CA LYS A 4 4.05 -21.88 1.81
C LYS A 4 5.40 -21.50 1.20
N HIS A 5 5.41 -21.09 -0.07
CA HIS A 5 6.66 -20.78 -0.77
C HIS A 5 7.23 -19.44 -0.34
N ILE A 6 6.36 -18.44 -0.11
CA ILE A 6 6.74 -17.12 0.40
C ILE A 6 7.40 -17.24 1.77
N LEU A 7 6.87 -18.07 2.68
CA LEU A 7 7.45 -18.26 4.01
C LEU A 7 8.79 -19.02 4.00
N LYS A 8 9.01 -19.86 2.98
CA LYS A 8 10.21 -20.68 2.82
C LYS A 8 11.38 -19.86 2.26
N ASP A 9 11.12 -19.00 1.27
CA ASP A 9 12.15 -18.18 0.64
C ASP A 9 12.44 -16.92 1.48
N ARG A 10 13.72 -16.71 1.82
CA ARG A 10 14.17 -15.58 2.63
C ARG A 10 13.85 -14.23 1.98
N TYR A 11 14.07 -14.08 0.69
CA TYR A 11 13.88 -12.80 -0.01
C TYR A 11 12.41 -12.46 -0.16
N LEU A 12 11.58 -13.45 -0.54
CA LEU A 12 10.12 -13.25 -0.62
C LEU A 12 9.53 -12.93 0.75
N ARG A 13 9.95 -13.65 1.79
CA ARG A 13 9.49 -13.39 3.16
C ARG A 13 9.85 -11.99 3.65
N ILE A 14 11.10 -11.55 3.42
CA ILE A 14 11.55 -10.22 3.84
C ILE A 14 10.79 -9.14 3.08
N ALA A 15 10.67 -9.26 1.75
CA ALA A 15 9.97 -8.26 0.94
C ALA A 15 8.47 -8.18 1.29
N ALA A 16 7.80 -9.32 1.52
CA ALA A 16 6.41 -9.36 1.97
C ALA A 16 6.22 -8.80 3.39
N ALA A 17 7.14 -9.10 4.32
CA ALA A 17 7.09 -8.54 5.67
C ALA A 17 7.29 -7.01 5.66
N ILE A 18 8.24 -6.51 4.87
CA ILE A 18 8.50 -5.08 4.71
C ILE A 18 7.28 -4.38 4.10
N SER A 19 6.67 -4.94 3.05
CA SER A 19 5.52 -4.29 2.41
C SER A 19 4.30 -4.21 3.32
N ILE A 20 4.03 -5.26 4.12
CA ILE A 20 2.98 -5.24 5.15
C ILE A 20 3.34 -4.24 6.26
N PHE A 21 4.59 -4.22 6.71
CA PHE A 21 5.04 -3.30 7.77
C PHE A 21 4.90 -1.84 7.34
N ILE A 22 5.29 -1.50 6.11
CA ILE A 22 5.12 -0.15 5.56
C ILE A 22 3.64 0.23 5.51
N LEU A 23 2.77 -0.67 5.04
CA LEU A 23 1.34 -0.39 4.94
C LEU A 23 0.71 -0.20 6.33
N PHE A 24 1.09 -1.03 7.29
CA PHE A 24 0.68 -0.91 8.70
C PHE A 24 1.15 0.41 9.31
N LEU A 25 2.43 0.77 9.11
CA LEU A 25 3.00 2.02 9.59
C LEU A 25 2.27 3.23 8.96
N THR A 26 1.95 3.15 7.67
CA THR A 26 1.20 4.21 6.96
C THR A 26 -0.19 4.40 7.58
N ALA A 27 -0.90 3.31 7.86
CA ALA A 27 -2.20 3.36 8.52
C ALA A 27 -2.10 3.93 9.95
N LEU A 28 -1.05 3.58 10.69
CA LEU A 28 -0.79 4.13 12.01
C LEU A 28 -0.51 5.63 11.94
N ILE A 29 0.40 6.07 11.06
CA ILE A 29 0.74 7.48 10.86
C ILE A 29 -0.53 8.28 10.55
N PHE A 30 -1.36 7.81 9.63
CA PHE A 30 -2.62 8.47 9.31
C PHE A 30 -3.58 8.52 10.51
N SER A 31 -3.64 7.46 11.32
CA SER A 31 -4.51 7.42 12.52
C SER A 31 -4.11 8.42 13.61
N PHE A 32 -2.83 8.79 13.71
CA PHE A 32 -2.35 9.72 14.74
C PHE A 32 -2.11 11.15 14.23
N ALA A 33 -1.66 11.31 12.99
CA ALA A 33 -1.30 12.59 12.39
C ALA A 33 -2.30 13.05 11.32
N GLY A 34 -3.36 12.27 11.07
CA GLY A 34 -4.40 12.59 10.11
C GLY A 34 -5.16 13.88 10.46
N PRO A 35 -5.55 14.69 9.48
CA PRO A 35 -6.39 15.88 9.70
C PRO A 35 -7.86 15.48 9.95
N PHE A 36 -8.14 14.87 11.10
CA PHE A 36 -9.49 14.49 11.50
C PHE A 36 -10.35 15.74 11.72
N ASN A 37 -11.57 15.76 11.18
CA ASN A 37 -12.55 16.87 11.20
C ASN A 37 -12.38 18.00 10.17
N LYS A 38 -11.45 17.90 9.21
CA LYS A 38 -11.38 18.81 8.06
C LYS A 38 -11.74 18.08 6.76
N ARG A 39 -12.28 18.81 5.78
CA ARG A 39 -12.34 18.28 4.41
C ARG A 39 -10.91 18.22 3.88
N LEU A 40 -10.43 17.01 3.59
CA LEU A 40 -9.08 16.76 3.09
C LEU A 40 -8.96 17.26 1.65
N ILE A 41 -7.95 18.05 1.38
CA ILE A 41 -7.55 18.35 0.01
C ILE A 41 -6.89 17.09 -0.54
N LEU A 42 -7.62 16.33 -1.35
CA LEU A 42 -7.12 15.11 -2.00
C LEU A 42 -6.52 15.40 -3.37
N HIS A 43 -6.96 16.48 -4.03
CA HIS A 43 -6.41 16.93 -5.31
C HIS A 43 -6.45 18.45 -5.40
N PHE A 44 -5.34 19.03 -5.86
CA PHE A 44 -5.22 20.45 -6.14
C PHE A 44 -4.80 20.62 -7.60
N ASP A 45 -5.64 21.27 -8.40
CA ASP A 45 -5.33 21.69 -9.76
C ASP A 45 -4.83 23.14 -9.73
N SER A 46 -3.70 23.40 -10.39
CA SER A 46 -3.14 24.75 -10.51
C SER A 46 -4.06 25.73 -11.23
N TYR A 47 -4.99 25.26 -12.07
CA TYR A 47 -5.91 26.11 -12.83
C TYR A 47 -7.28 26.27 -12.16
N ASN A 48 -7.79 25.23 -11.49
CA ASN A 48 -9.14 25.22 -10.90
C ASN A 48 -9.18 25.29 -9.36
N GLY A 49 -8.02 25.25 -8.69
CA GLY A 49 -7.93 25.22 -7.23
C GLY A 49 -8.18 23.81 -6.65
N ILE A 50 -8.84 23.73 -5.49
CA ILE A 50 -9.15 22.45 -4.84
C ILE A 50 -10.33 21.80 -5.57
N ASP A 51 -10.06 20.73 -6.32
CA ASP A 51 -11.06 20.03 -7.14
C ASP A 51 -11.62 18.77 -6.43
N LEU A 52 -10.81 18.07 -5.63
CA LEU A 52 -11.30 17.02 -4.73
C LEU A 52 -11.13 17.37 -3.26
N LEU A 53 -12.27 17.59 -2.61
CA LEU A 53 -12.40 17.58 -1.16
C LEU A 53 -12.88 16.19 -0.71
N GLY A 54 -12.08 15.56 0.11
CA GLY A 54 -12.33 14.23 0.61
C GLY A 54 -12.60 14.13 2.10
N GLY A 55 -13.29 13.07 2.52
CA GLY A 55 -13.38 12.66 3.91
C GLY A 55 -12.24 11.70 4.28
N GLU A 56 -11.90 11.65 5.56
CA GLU A 56 -10.91 10.72 6.15
C GLU A 56 -11.14 9.24 5.76
N TRP A 57 -12.41 8.86 5.55
CA TRP A 57 -12.79 7.52 5.09
C TRP A 57 -12.23 7.13 3.73
N GLN A 58 -11.98 8.08 2.83
CA GLN A 58 -11.43 7.78 1.51
C GLN A 58 -9.96 7.37 1.60
N VAL A 59 -9.21 7.93 2.55
CA VAL A 59 -7.81 7.52 2.79
C VAL A 59 -7.76 6.09 3.35
N PHE A 60 -8.67 5.75 4.28
CA PHE A 60 -8.83 4.36 4.72
C PHE A 60 -9.26 3.43 3.58
N GLY A 61 -10.09 3.90 2.65
CA GLY A 61 -10.43 3.18 1.43
C GLY A 61 -9.22 2.87 0.55
N VAL A 62 -8.32 3.84 0.37
CA VAL A 62 -7.05 3.65 -0.37
C VAL A 62 -6.15 2.63 0.33
N LEU A 63 -6.01 2.71 1.66
CA LEU A 63 -5.24 1.74 2.45
C LEU A 63 -5.81 0.33 2.35
N PHE A 64 -7.15 0.20 2.39
CA PHE A 64 -7.83 -1.08 2.23
C PHE A 64 -7.64 -1.67 0.82
N ALA A 65 -7.76 -0.83 -0.22
CA ALA A 65 -7.52 -1.26 -1.60
C ALA A 65 -6.07 -1.73 -1.78
N ALA A 66 -5.09 -1.01 -1.23
CA ALA A 66 -3.70 -1.42 -1.25
C ALA A 66 -3.46 -2.75 -0.52
N LEU A 67 -4.12 -2.99 0.61
CA LEU A 67 -4.08 -4.28 1.32
C LEU A 67 -4.65 -5.42 0.45
N ALA A 68 -5.77 -5.18 -0.24
CA ALA A 68 -6.37 -6.16 -1.13
C ALA A 68 -5.44 -6.50 -2.31
N ILE A 69 -4.80 -5.50 -2.92
CA ILE A 69 -3.83 -5.70 -4.00
C ILE A 69 -2.60 -6.48 -3.48
N LEU A 70 -2.09 -6.18 -2.29
CA LEU A 70 -1.01 -6.95 -1.68
C LEU A 70 -1.40 -8.42 -1.48
N ALA A 71 -2.61 -8.69 -0.99
CA ALA A 71 -3.10 -10.06 -0.82
C ALA A 71 -3.14 -10.82 -2.15
N ILE A 72 -3.61 -10.17 -3.23
CA ILE A 72 -3.61 -10.73 -4.59
C ILE A 72 -2.17 -10.98 -5.06
N ASN A 73 -1.25 -10.04 -4.87
CA ASN A 73 0.15 -10.19 -5.28
C ASN A 73 0.84 -11.35 -4.53
N PHE A 74 0.58 -11.53 -3.24
CA PHE A 74 1.12 -12.65 -2.48
C PHE A 74 0.52 -13.98 -2.92
N TYR A 75 -0.79 -14.01 -3.20
CA TYR A 75 -1.43 -15.19 -3.75
C TYR A 75 -0.83 -15.58 -5.11
N LEU A 76 -0.69 -14.62 -6.03
CA LEU A 76 -0.10 -14.84 -7.35
C LEU A 76 1.37 -15.26 -7.26
N SER A 77 2.14 -14.65 -6.35
CA SER A 77 3.52 -15.04 -6.10
C SER A 77 3.62 -16.50 -5.63
N ASP A 78 2.83 -16.92 -4.64
CA ASP A 78 2.87 -18.30 -4.14
C ASP A 78 2.40 -19.32 -5.19
N PHE A 79 1.44 -18.94 -6.03
CA PHE A 79 0.96 -19.75 -7.16
C PHE A 79 2.00 -19.90 -8.27
N LEU A 80 2.73 -18.83 -8.58
CA LEU A 80 3.71 -18.81 -9.67
C LEU A 80 5.07 -19.37 -9.25
N TYR A 81 5.40 -19.37 -7.95
CA TYR A 81 6.70 -19.81 -7.44
C TYR A 81 7.19 -21.18 -7.97
N PRO A 82 6.35 -22.23 -8.06
CA PRO A 82 6.79 -23.53 -8.55
C PRO A 82 7.08 -23.54 -10.07
N ARG A 83 6.41 -22.67 -10.83
CA ARG A 83 6.49 -22.60 -12.29
C ARG A 83 7.59 -21.64 -12.75
N ASP A 84 7.63 -20.45 -12.16
CA ASP A 84 8.56 -19.39 -12.52
C ASP A 84 8.90 -18.56 -11.27
N ARG A 85 10.15 -18.68 -10.83
CA ARG A 85 10.65 -17.94 -9.67
C ARG A 85 10.73 -16.44 -9.95
N PHE A 86 11.11 -16.04 -11.17
CA PHE A 86 11.24 -14.64 -11.54
C PHE A 86 9.91 -13.91 -11.42
N LEU A 87 8.84 -14.50 -11.95
CA LEU A 87 7.49 -13.94 -11.80
C LEU A 87 7.06 -13.84 -10.34
N SER A 88 7.36 -14.86 -9.52
CA SER A 88 7.08 -14.78 -8.09
C SER A 88 7.79 -13.62 -7.39
N TYR A 89 9.08 -13.40 -7.68
CA TYR A 89 9.80 -12.24 -7.15
C TYR A 89 9.17 -10.94 -7.63
N LEU A 90 8.85 -10.83 -8.92
CA LEU A 90 8.24 -9.64 -9.51
C LEU A 90 6.95 -9.25 -8.79
N PHE A 91 6.06 -10.20 -8.48
CA PHE A 91 4.82 -9.92 -7.75
C PHE A 91 5.07 -9.41 -6.33
N VAL A 92 5.95 -10.02 -5.55
CA VAL A 92 6.23 -9.55 -4.18
C VAL A 92 6.92 -8.20 -4.18
N PHE A 93 7.90 -7.99 -5.06
CA PHE A 93 8.58 -6.70 -5.17
C PHE A 93 7.67 -5.59 -5.70
N SER A 94 6.74 -5.90 -6.61
CA SER A 94 5.70 -4.94 -7.02
C SER A 94 4.80 -4.54 -5.85
N GLY A 95 4.49 -5.47 -4.95
CA GLY A 95 3.78 -5.17 -3.70
C GLY A 95 4.56 -4.24 -2.78
N LEU A 96 5.88 -4.44 -2.64
CA LEU A 96 6.74 -3.54 -1.89
C LEU A 96 6.75 -2.13 -2.49
N LEU A 97 6.89 -2.02 -3.81
CA LEU A 97 6.83 -0.75 -4.52
C LEU A 97 5.50 -0.05 -4.28
N LEU A 98 4.38 -0.79 -4.38
CA LEU A 98 3.05 -0.28 -4.09
C LEU A 98 2.96 0.27 -2.66
N SER A 99 3.44 -0.47 -1.64
CA SER A 99 3.43 0.02 -0.26
C SER A 99 4.20 1.33 -0.08
N VAL A 100 5.35 1.47 -0.75
CA VAL A 100 6.12 2.73 -0.74
C VAL A 100 5.35 3.87 -1.40
N LEU A 101 4.71 3.63 -2.54
CA LEU A 101 3.88 4.63 -3.21
C LEU A 101 2.72 5.09 -2.32
N ILE A 102 2.05 4.14 -1.66
CA ILE A 102 0.93 4.45 -0.74
C ILE A 102 1.43 5.27 0.46
N LEU A 103 2.58 4.92 1.03
CA LEU A 103 3.20 5.73 2.09
C LEU A 103 3.42 7.16 1.61
N THR A 104 4.04 7.35 0.44
CA THR A 104 4.29 8.69 -0.10
C THR A 104 3.00 9.47 -0.35
N ALA A 105 1.98 8.84 -0.93
CA ALA A 105 0.69 9.47 -1.20
C ALA A 105 0.01 9.93 0.10
N VAL A 106 -0.05 9.07 1.12
CA VAL A 106 -0.64 9.41 2.41
C VAL A 106 0.17 10.48 3.14
N SER A 107 1.50 10.44 3.09
CA SER A 107 2.34 11.49 3.66
C SER A 107 2.09 12.86 3.03
N VAL A 108 1.92 12.93 1.70
CA VAL A 108 1.57 14.18 1.02
C VAL A 108 0.20 14.69 1.47
N ILE A 109 -0.80 13.80 1.57
CA ILE A 109 -2.13 14.16 2.08
C ILE A 109 -2.05 14.75 3.48
N ILE A 110 -1.27 14.15 4.38
CA ILE A 110 -1.08 14.68 5.74
C ILE A 110 -0.34 16.03 5.72
N TYR A 111 0.71 16.16 4.91
CA TYR A 111 1.53 17.38 4.87
C TYR A 111 0.76 18.61 4.38
N VAL A 112 -0.18 18.44 3.45
CA VAL A 112 -0.91 19.55 2.82
C VAL A 112 -2.07 20.09 3.69
N ASN A 113 -2.53 19.36 4.72
CA ASN A 113 -3.78 19.64 5.45
C ASN A 113 -3.58 19.96 6.95
#